data_AF-A0A933HYH4-F1
#
_entry.id   AF-A0A933HYH4-F1
#
_cell.length_a   1.000
_cell.length_b   1.000
_cell.length_c   1.000
_cell.angle_alpha   90.00
_cell.angle_beta   90.00
_cell.angle_gamma   90.00
#
_symmetry.space_group_name_H-M   'P 1'
#
loop_
_entity.id
_entity.type
_entity.pdbx_description
1 polymer ?
#
loop_
_entity_poly.entity_id
_entity_poly.type
_entity_poly.pdbx_seq_one_letter_code
_entity_poly.pdbx_strand_id
1 'polypeptide(L)'
;MDVVLPVFTPSYMALGTEYLLPIKGLGSLALRLGANTKATDLGLVAGLRAGAGFRFKPLEFDYAFGAMGELGQSHLVSVGYRFGKPAEKEGKE
;
A
#
# COMPACT_ATOMS: atom_id res chain seq x y z
N MET A 1 -6.33 14.90 39.51
CA MET A 1 -5.94 14.82 38.10
C MET A 1 -5.86 13.36 37.75
N ASP A 2 -6.75 12.91 36.88
CA ASP A 2 -6.84 11.52 36.46
C ASP A 2 -6.09 11.39 35.13
N VAL A 3 -5.05 10.56 35.11
CA VAL A 3 -4.29 10.26 33.90
C VAL A 3 -4.69 8.85 33.48
N VAL A 4 -5.72 8.77 32.66
CA VAL A 4 -6.16 7.54 32.02
C VAL A 4 -5.27 7.30 30.80
N LEU A 5 -4.34 6.37 30.92
CA LEU A 5 -3.61 5.83 29.76
C LEU A 5 -4.41 4.67 29.16
N PRO A 6 -4.45 4.53 27.81
CA PRO A 6 -5.15 3.43 27.16
C PRO A 6 -4.56 2.09 27.61
N VAL A 7 -5.40 1.26 28.22
CA VAL A 7 -5.09 -0.10 28.63
C VAL A 7 -4.91 -0.94 27.36
N PHE A 8 -3.65 -1.26 27.04
CA PHE A 8 -3.24 -2.26 26.05
C PHE A 8 -3.62 -1.99 24.59
N THR A 9 -2.79 -1.21 23.89
CA THR A 9 -2.56 -1.43 22.46
C THR A 9 -1.26 -2.22 22.30
N PRO A 10 -1.28 -3.47 21.78
CA PRO A 10 -0.05 -4.18 21.50
C PRO A 10 0.78 -3.35 20.50
N SER A 11 2.01 -3.03 20.89
CA SER A 11 2.96 -2.35 20.03
C SER A 11 3.24 -3.22 18.81
N TYR A 12 2.85 -2.75 17.64
CA TYR A 12 3.17 -3.40 16.38
C TYR A 12 4.19 -2.57 15.61
N MET A 13 5.08 -3.24 14.88
CA MET A 13 5.98 -2.62 13.93
C MET A 13 5.49 -2.93 12.53
N ALA A 14 5.58 -1.95 11.64
CA ALA A 14 5.33 -2.13 10.21
C ALA A 14 6.51 -1.55 9.44
N LEU A 15 7.00 -2.32 8.47
CA LEU A 15 8.06 -1.94 7.56
C LEU A 15 7.56 -2.14 6.14
N GLY A 16 7.83 -1.17 5.26
CA GLY A 16 7.41 -1.25 3.87
C GLY A 16 8.33 -0.46 2.96
N THR A 17 8.43 -0.91 1.73
CA THR A 17 9.14 -0.26 0.64
C THR A 17 8.17 0.00 -0.50
N GLU A 18 8.29 1.19 -1.09
CA GLU A 18 7.55 1.56 -2.28
C GLU A 18 8.55 1.91 -3.39
N TYR A 19 8.31 1.37 -4.58
CA TYR A 19 9.11 1.62 -5.76
C TYR A 19 8.24 2.15 -6.89
N LEU A 20 8.53 3.37 -7.34
CA LEU A 20 7.80 4.06 -8.40
C LEU A 20 8.60 4.02 -9.69
N LEU A 21 8.06 3.31 -10.69
CA LEU A 21 8.57 3.18 -12.04
C LEU A 21 7.78 4.10 -12.98
N PRO A 22 8.29 5.29 -13.32
CA PRO A 22 7.68 6.13 -14.35
C PRO A 22 7.88 5.49 -15.74
N ILE A 23 6.79 5.24 -16.46
CA ILE A 23 6.82 4.73 -17.84
C ILE A 23 6.58 5.91 -18.77
N LYS A 24 7.62 6.30 -19.53
CA LYS A 24 7.55 7.39 -20.52
C LYS A 24 6.37 7.13 -21.49
N GLY A 25 5.48 8.12 -21.61
CA GLY A 25 4.36 8.11 -22.56
C GLY A 25 3.06 7.43 -22.09
N LEU A 26 3.08 6.65 -21.01
CA LEU A 26 1.90 5.94 -20.51
C LEU A 26 1.51 6.37 -19.10
N GLY A 27 2.45 6.43 -18.14
CA GLY A 27 2.07 6.69 -16.75
C GLY A 27 3.12 6.32 -15.72
N SER A 28 2.69 5.81 -14.57
CA SER A 28 3.58 5.31 -13.52
C SER A 28 3.09 3.99 -12.94
N LEU A 29 4.01 3.06 -12.73
CA LEU A 29 3.79 1.83 -11.99
C LEU A 29 4.36 2.01 -10.57
N ALA A 30 3.61 1.60 -9.55
CA ALA A 30 4.02 1.57 -8.16
C ALA A 30 4.07 0.11 -7.71
N LEU A 31 5.19 -0.32 -7.13
CA LEU A 31 5.31 -1.62 -6.49
C LEU A 31 5.50 -1.39 -5.00
N ARG A 32 4.71 -2.06 -4.17
CA ARG A 32 4.72 -1.92 -2.72
C ARG A 32 4.94 -3.28 -2.10
N LEU A 33 5.89 -3.38 -1.20
CA LEU A 33 6.12 -4.57 -0.39
C LEU A 33 6.17 -4.14 1.06
N GLY A 34 5.59 -4.92 1.96
CA GLY A 34 5.60 -4.60 3.37
C GLY A 34 5.37 -5.81 4.24
N ALA A 35 5.73 -5.66 5.52
CA ALA A 35 5.50 -6.62 6.56
C ALA A 35 5.04 -5.88 7.83
N ASN A 36 4.18 -6.49 8.62
CA ASN A 36 3.76 -5.96 9.91
C ASN A 36 3.72 -7.06 10.98
N THR A 37 4.01 -6.71 12.22
CA THR A 37 4.02 -7.66 13.36
C THR A 37 2.68 -7.73 14.10
N LYS A 38 1.64 -7.07 13.60
CA LYS A 38 0.32 -7.05 14.25
C LYS A 38 -0.34 -8.43 14.27
N ALA A 39 0.06 -9.31 13.36
CA ALA A 39 -0.50 -10.62 13.15
C ALA A 39 0.51 -11.74 13.41
N THR A 40 1.60 -11.49 14.17
CA THR A 40 2.62 -12.53 14.44
C THR A 40 2.01 -13.77 15.11
N ASP A 41 0.96 -13.60 15.92
CA ASP A 41 0.21 -14.70 16.55
C ASP A 41 -0.55 -15.59 15.53
N LEU A 42 -0.77 -15.10 14.30
CA LEU A 42 -1.46 -15.81 13.22
C LEU A 42 -0.48 -16.51 12.24
N GLY A 43 0.82 -16.48 12.55
CA GLY A 43 1.89 -17.15 11.81
C GLY A 43 2.98 -16.21 11.27
N LEU A 44 4.17 -16.76 11.02
CA LEU A 44 5.37 -16.04 10.53
C LEU A 44 5.13 -15.18 9.27
N VAL A 45 4.17 -15.58 8.43
CA VAL A 45 3.81 -14.91 7.18
C VAL A 45 2.56 -14.03 7.27
N ALA A 46 1.84 -14.01 8.40
CA ALA A 46 0.56 -13.32 8.57
C ALA A 46 0.63 -11.77 8.58
N GLY A 47 1.84 -11.24 8.42
CA GLY A 47 2.12 -9.82 8.30
C GLY A 47 2.45 -9.34 6.89
N LEU A 48 2.66 -10.25 5.93
CA LEU A 48 3.18 -9.89 4.61
C LEU A 48 2.11 -9.21 3.76
N ARG A 49 2.54 -8.12 3.12
CA ARG A 49 1.74 -7.29 2.23
C ARG A 49 2.52 -7.07 0.93
N ALA A 50 1.83 -7.18 -0.18
CA ALA A 50 2.35 -6.85 -1.49
C ALA A 50 1.30 -6.04 -2.24
N GLY A 51 1.71 -5.11 -3.08
CA GLY A 51 0.79 -4.32 -3.87
C GLY A 51 1.42 -3.82 -5.15
N ALA A 52 0.58 -3.66 -6.17
CA ALA A 52 0.94 -3.05 -7.42
C ALA A 52 -0.10 -1.97 -7.75
N GLY A 53 0.36 -0.77 -8.03
CA GLY A 53 -0.45 0.35 -8.50
C GLY A 53 -0.05 0.71 -9.91
N PHE A 54 -1.02 1.00 -10.77
CA PHE A 54 -0.79 1.54 -12.10
C PHE A 54 -1.60 2.81 -12.27
N ARG A 55 -0.93 3.85 -12.72
CA ARG A 55 -1.54 5.16 -12.92
C ARG A 55 -1.41 5.59 -14.37
N PHE A 56 -2.53 5.91 -14.99
CA PHE A 56 -2.63 6.36 -16.38
C PHE A 56 -3.55 7.58 -16.46
N LYS A 57 -2.96 8.77 -16.62
CA LYS A 57 -3.68 10.06 -16.70
C LYS A 57 -4.58 10.29 -15.45
N PRO A 58 -5.92 10.58 -15.50
CA PRO A 58 -6.69 10.75 -14.27
C PRO A 58 -7.04 9.40 -13.61
N LEU A 59 -6.82 8.27 -14.28
CA LEU A 59 -7.16 6.96 -13.76
C LEU A 59 -6.01 6.37 -12.94
N GLU A 60 -6.36 5.72 -11.85
CA GLU A 60 -5.47 5.02 -10.95
C GLU A 60 -6.08 3.66 -10.63
N PHE A 61 -5.27 2.60 -10.69
CA PHE A 61 -5.66 1.24 -10.41
C PHE A 61 -4.67 0.67 -9.40
N ASP A 62 -5.14 0.24 -8.24
CA ASP A 62 -4.29 -0.37 -7.23
C ASP A 62 -4.81 -1.75 -6.88
N TYR A 63 -3.90 -2.71 -6.80
CA TYR A 63 -4.14 -4.04 -6.32
C TYR A 63 -3.24 -4.29 -5.11
N ALA A 64 -3.82 -4.59 -3.97
CA ALA A 64 -3.11 -4.92 -2.74
C ALA A 64 -3.50 -6.32 -2.25
N PHE A 65 -2.48 -7.10 -1.96
CA PHE A 65 -2.54 -8.42 -1.38
C PHE A 65 -2.02 -8.39 0.05
N GLY A 66 -2.70 -9.11 0.94
CA GLY A 66 -2.20 -9.36 2.28
C GLY A 66 -2.42 -10.78 2.74
N ALA A 67 -1.33 -11.42 3.15
CA ALA A 67 -1.40 -12.69 3.87
C ALA A 67 -1.76 -12.41 5.32
N MET A 68 -2.79 -13.07 5.85
CA MET A 68 -3.18 -13.02 7.26
C MET A 68 -3.10 -14.39 7.94
N GLY A 69 -2.21 -15.25 7.42
CA GLY A 69 -1.92 -16.56 8.02
C GLY A 69 -3.14 -17.45 8.06
N GLU A 70 -3.52 -17.88 9.25
CA GLU A 70 -4.69 -18.76 9.48
C GLU A 70 -6.03 -18.10 9.14
N LEU A 71 -6.11 -16.77 9.10
CA LEU A 71 -7.30 -16.02 8.65
C LEU A 71 -7.43 -15.98 7.12
N GLY A 72 -6.46 -16.56 6.40
CA GLY A 72 -6.44 -16.63 4.95
C GLY A 72 -5.79 -15.41 4.29
N GLN A 73 -6.27 -15.07 3.10
CA GLN A 73 -5.70 -14.04 2.23
C GLN A 73 -6.71 -12.93 1.95
N SER A 74 -6.22 -11.68 1.92
CA SER A 74 -7.01 -10.50 1.60
C SER A 74 -6.54 -9.91 0.27
N HIS A 75 -7.50 -9.65 -0.60
CA HIS A 75 -7.30 -9.05 -1.91
C HIS A 75 -8.13 -7.77 -1.98
N LEU A 76 -7.45 -6.64 -2.16
CA LEU A 76 -8.08 -5.32 -2.29
C LEU A 76 -7.81 -4.81 -3.70
N VAL A 77 -8.88 -4.55 -4.44
CA VAL A 77 -8.84 -3.87 -5.74
C VAL A 77 -9.39 -2.47 -5.54
N SER A 78 -8.67 -1.47 -6.01
CA SER A 78 -9.05 -0.06 -5.90
C SER A 78 -8.95 0.61 -7.26
N VAL A 79 -9.94 1.45 -7.56
CA VAL A 79 -10.00 2.25 -8.78
C VAL A 79 -10.21 3.70 -8.37
N GLY A 80 -9.30 4.57 -8.78
CA GLY A 80 -9.34 6.01 -8.53
C GLY A 80 -9.54 6.79 -9.82
N TYR A 81 -10.28 7.89 -9.71
CA TYR A 81 -10.39 8.90 -10.76
C TYR A 81 -10.07 10.28 -10.18
N ARG A 82 -9.09 10.97 -10.75
CA ARG A 82 -8.64 12.30 -10.33
C ARG A 82 -9.26 13.38 -11.22
N PHE A 83 -10.02 14.29 -10.63
CA PHE A 83 -10.55 15.46 -11.31
C PHE A 83 -9.48 16.55 -11.45
N GLY A 84 -9.39 17.18 -12.61
CA GLY A 84 -8.46 18.28 -12.90
C GLY A 84 -7.57 18.04 -14.12
N LYS A 85 -6.86 19.08 -14.56
CA LYS A 85 -5.93 18.98 -15.69
C LYS A 85 -4.76 18.06 -15.29
N PRO A 86 -4.36 17.08 -16.14
CA PRO A 86 -3.17 16.29 -15.88
C PRO A 86 -1.96 17.23 -15.81
N ALA A 87 -1.11 17.06 -14.81
CA ALA A 87 0.15 17.78 -14.73
C ALA A 87 0.98 17.40 -15.97
N GLU A 88 1.13 18.35 -16.89
CA GLU A 88 1.98 18.22 -18.06
C GLU A 88 3.42 18.03 -17.58
N LYS A 89 3.98 16.83 -17.78
CA LYS A 89 5.40 16.61 -17.51
C LYS A 89 6.18 17.20 -18.67
N GLU A 90 6.64 18.43 -18.46
CA GLU A 90 7.63 19.12 -19.28
C GLU A 90 8.87 18.22 -19.39
N GLY A 91 9.06 17.63 -20.58
CA GLY A 91 10.26 16.87 -20.90
C GLY A 91 11.42 17.84 -21.02
N LYS A 92 12.39 17.74 -20.13
CA LYS A 92 13.69 18.40 -20.34
C LYS A 92 14.53 17.47 -21.21
N GLU A 93 14.84 17.97 -22.40
CA GLU A 93 15.76 17.43 -23.40
C GLU A 93 17.17 17.21 -22.84
#